data_AF-A0A662EJ78-F1
#
_entry.id   AF-A0A662EJ78-F1
#
_cell.length_a   1.000
_cell.length_b   1.000
_cell.length_c   1.000
_cell.angle_alpha   90.00
_cell.angle_beta   90.00
_cell.angle_gamma   90.00
#
_symmetry.space_group_name_H-M   'P 1'
#
loop_
_entity.id
_entity.type
_entity.pdbx_description
1 polymer ?
#
loop_
_entity_poly.entity_id
_entity_poly.type
_entity_poly.pdbx_seq_one_letter_code
_entity_poly.pdbx_strand_id
1 'polypeptide(L)' 'MKELSAKAEKCWAFLEYPEEMRRHVYTINPVEPVNAGIELMRLELGSYLPSQQALEVIRFNQVVNLQDRWWR' A
#
# COMPACT_ATOMS: atom_id res chain seq x y z
N MET A 1 0.63 22.01 -10.93
CA MET A 1 0.69 21.35 -12.26
C MET A 1 2.08 20.83 -12.64
N LYS A 2 3.19 21.54 -12.35
CA LYS A 2 4.55 21.11 -12.73
C LYS A 2 5.02 19.76 -12.13
N GLU A 3 4.58 19.38 -10.94
CA GLU A 3 5.04 18.12 -10.31
C GLU A 3 4.39 16.85 -10.90
N LEU A 4 3.14 16.97 -11.37
CA LEU A 4 2.42 15.86 -12.00
C LEU A 4 3.07 15.47 -13.33
N SER A 5 3.55 16.45 -14.12
CA SER A 5 4.18 16.15 -15.41
C SER A 5 5.53 15.44 -15.25
N ALA A 6 6.28 15.70 -14.18
CA ALA A 6 7.56 15.04 -13.92
C ALA A 6 7.40 13.57 -13.49
N LYS A 7 6.28 13.23 -12.84
CA LYS A 7 5.94 11.85 -12.47
C LYS A 7 5.13 11.13 -13.54
N ALA A 8 4.53 11.86 -14.47
CA ALA A 8 3.69 11.32 -15.53
C ALA A 8 4.40 10.23 -16.33
N GLU A 9 5.65 10.45 -16.75
CA GLU A 9 6.42 9.46 -17.52
C GLU A 9 6.58 8.12 -16.78
N LYS A 10 6.84 8.16 -15.47
CA LYS A 10 6.97 6.93 -14.65
C LYS A 10 5.61 6.31 -14.35
N CYS A 11 4.57 7.12 -14.20
CA CYS A 11 3.22 6.66 -13.99
C CYS A 11 2.58 6.12 -15.28
N TRP A 12 3.06 6.45 -16.49
CA TRP A 12 2.41 6.04 -17.74
C TRP A 12 2.86 4.67 -18.27
N ALA A 13 3.93 4.09 -17.74
CA ALA A 13 4.43 2.79 -18.19
C ALA A 13 3.37 1.67 -18.16
N PHE A 14 2.37 1.75 -17.27
CA PHE A 14 1.31 0.75 -17.22
C PHE A 14 0.32 0.84 -18.41
N LEU A 15 0.28 1.96 -19.15
CA LEU A 15 -0.60 2.12 -20.33
C LEU A 15 -0.21 1.18 -21.48
N GLU A 16 1.03 0.69 -21.48
CA GLU A 16 1.52 -0.30 -22.45
C GLU A 16 1.00 -1.72 -22.18
N TYR A 17 0.41 -1.97 -21.00
CA TYR A 17 -0.15 -3.28 -20.67
C TYR A 17 -1.51 -3.52 -21.35
N PRO A 18 -1.85 -4.81 -21.65
CA PRO A 18 -3.18 -5.19 -22.09
C PRO A 18 -4.26 -4.67 -21.14
N GLU A 19 -5.44 -4.32 -21.68
CA GLU A 19 -6.54 -3.74 -20.89
C GLU A 19 -6.91 -4.57 -19.67
N GLU A 20 -6.90 -5.90 -19.81
CA GLU A 20 -7.18 -6.84 -18.72
C GLU A 20 -6.17 -6.71 -17.57
N MET A 21 -4.90 -6.48 -17.86
CA MET A 21 -3.87 -6.26 -16.83
C MET A 21 -3.93 -4.85 -16.24
N ARG A 22 -4.28 -3.84 -17.03
CA ARG A 22 -4.42 -2.46 -16.53
C ARG A 22 -5.46 -2.36 -15.41
N ARG A 23 -6.56 -3.13 -15.48
CA ARG A 23 -7.56 -3.21 -14.41
C ARG A 23 -6.95 -3.59 -13.06
N HIS A 24 -5.98 -4.50 -13.04
CA HIS A 24 -5.29 -4.93 -11.82
C HIS A 24 -4.29 -3.89 -11.30
N VAL A 25 -3.70 -3.07 -12.19
CA VAL A 25 -2.81 -1.98 -11.79
C VAL A 25 -3.60 -0.80 -11.20
N TYR A 26 -4.79 -0.52 -11.74
CA TYR A 26 -5.68 0.51 -11.23
C TYR A 26 -6.43 0.11 -9.96
N THR A 27 -6.52 -1.19 -9.67
CA THR A 27 -7.14 -1.62 -8.42
C THR A 27 -6.25 -1.23 -7.24
N ILE A 28 -6.79 -0.38 -6.40
CA ILE A 28 -6.25 0.01 -5.09
C ILE A 28 -6.38 -1.09 -4.04
N ASN A 29 -7.18 -2.13 -4.32
CA ASN A 29 -7.49 -3.26 -3.46
C ASN A 29 -6.27 -3.99 -2.85
N PRO A 30 -5.10 -4.13 -3.53
CA PRO A 30 -3.93 -4.75 -2.92
C PRO A 30 -3.27 -3.87 -1.83
N VAL A 31 -3.40 -2.55 -1.95
CA VAL A 31 -2.60 -1.57 -1.20
C VAL A 31 -3.42 -0.90 -0.08
N GLU A 32 -4.71 -0.66 -0.33
CA GLU A 32 -5.63 -0.05 0.62
C GLU A 32 -5.72 -0.78 1.97
N PRO A 33 -5.84 -2.13 2.03
CA PRO A 33 -5.93 -2.82 3.30
C PRO A 33 -4.66 -2.68 4.15
N VAL A 34 -3.48 -2.63 3.51
CA VAL A 34 -2.20 -2.40 4.19
C VAL A 34 -2.17 -1.00 4.79
N ASN A 35 -2.52 0.03 4.00
CA ASN A 35 -2.55 1.40 4.48
C ASN A 35 -3.60 1.60 5.58
N ALA A 36 -4.79 1.01 5.45
CA ALA A 36 -5.83 1.05 6.46
C ALA A 36 -5.37 0.41 7.78
N GLY A 37 -4.66 -0.72 7.71
CA GLY A 37 -4.08 -1.37 8.89
C GLY A 37 -3.04 -0.50 9.61
N ILE A 38 -2.19 0.19 8.85
CA ILE A 38 -1.19 1.13 9.40
C ILE A 38 -1.88 2.34 10.05
N GLU A 39 -2.88 2.93 9.39
CA GLU A 39 -3.62 4.08 9.93
C GLU A 39 -4.42 3.71 11.19
N LEU A 40 -5.02 2.52 11.24
CA LEU A 40 -5.69 2.02 12.44
C LEU A 40 -4.70 1.89 13.60
N MET A 41 -3.53 1.31 13.38
CA MET A 41 -2.49 1.19 14.41
C MET A 41 -1.98 2.56 14.87
N ARG A 42 -1.85 3.52 13.96
CA ARG A 42 -1.49 4.90 14.30
C ARG A 42 -2.55 5.54 15.21
N LEU A 43 -3.84 5.29 14.97
CA LEU A 43 -4.92 5.77 15.83
C LEU A 43 -4.89 5.10 17.21
N GLU A 44 -4.71 3.78 17.27
CA GLU A 44 -4.70 3.00 18.53
C GLU A 44 -3.48 3.32 19.42
N LEU A 45 -2.31 3.54 18.82
CA LEU A 45 -1.06 3.84 19.55
C LEU A 45 -0.85 5.34 19.80
N GLY A 46 -1.80 6.20 19.42
CA GLY A 46 -1.67 7.66 19.60
C GLY A 46 -0.55 8.28 18.76
N SER A 47 -0.25 7.71 17.59
CA SER A 47 0.84 8.11 16.69
C SER A 47 2.25 7.97 17.26
N TYR A 48 2.42 7.30 18.40
CA TYR A 48 3.74 7.03 18.98
C TYR A 48 4.17 5.58 18.71
N LEU A 49 5.30 5.44 18.01
CA LEU A 49 5.99 4.17 17.84
C LEU A 49 7.25 4.19 18.72
N PRO A 50 7.42 3.22 19.64
CA PRO A 50 8.49 3.27 20.64
C PRO A 50 9.88 3.10 20.03
N SER A 51 9.99 2.52 18.82
CA SER A 51 11.22 2.44 18.05
C SER A 51 10.95 2.08 16.59
N GLN A 52 11.96 2.21 15.73
CA GLN A 52 11.87 1.74 14.34
C GLN A 52 11.67 0.21 14.27
N GLN A 53 12.27 -0.55 15.19
CA GLN A 53 12.08 -2.00 15.27
C GLN A 53 10.63 -2.36 15.58
N ALA A 54 9.96 -1.60 16.46
CA ALA A 54 8.54 -1.79 16.72
C ALA A 54 7.71 -1.56 15.46
N LEU A 55 8.00 -0.52 14.68
CA LEU A 55 7.34 -0.27 13.39
C LEU A 55 7.55 -1.43 12.40
N GLU A 56 8.75 -1.99 12.32
CA GLU A 56 9.05 -3.11 11.42
C GLU A 56 8.26 -4.36 11.77
N VAL A 57 8.18 -4.72 13.06
CA VAL A 57 7.38 -5.86 13.54
C VAL A 57 5.89 -5.65 13.25
N ILE A 58 5.39 -4.43 13.50
CA ILE A 58 4.01 -4.03 13.25
C ILE A 58 3.67 -4.15 11.76
N ARG A 59 4.53 -3.62 10.88
CA ARG A 59 4.36 -3.70 9.43
C ARG A 59 4.38 -5.14 8.95
N PHE A 60 5.29 -5.96 9.46
CA PHE A 60 5.38 -7.39 9.12
C PHE A 60 4.07 -8.12 9.44
N ASN A 61 3.54 -7.93 10.66
CA ASN A 61 2.27 -8.54 11.06
C ASN A 61 1.11 -8.13 10.17
N GLN A 62 1.03 -6.86 9.74
CA GLN A 62 -0.02 -6.41 8.82
C GLN A 62 0.04 -7.10 7.46
N VAL A 63 1.24 -7.27 6.91
CA VAL A 63 1.43 -7.97 5.63
C VAL A 63 1.05 -9.45 5.76
N VAL A 64 1.47 -10.11 6.84
CA VAL A 64 1.14 -11.53 7.08
C VAL A 64 -0.37 -11.73 7.25
N ASN A 65 -1.03 -10.86 8.01
CA ASN A 65 -2.49 -10.92 8.20
C ASN A 65 -3.25 -10.69 6.89
N LEU A 66 -2.76 -9.79 6.03
CA LEU A 66 -3.34 -9.56 4.72
C LEU A 66 -3.15 -10.78 3.80
N GLN A 67 -1.96 -11.38 3.82
CA GLN A 67 -1.67 -12.59 3.07
C GLN A 67 -2.58 -13.75 3.50
N ASP A 68 -2.75 -13.98 4.80
CA ASP A 68 -3.66 -15.02 5.32
C ASP A 68 -5.10 -14.79 4.83
N ARG A 69 -5.57 -13.53 4.82
CA ARG A 69 -6.89 -13.19 4.28
C ARG A 69 -7.04 -13.42 2.78
N TRP A 70 -5.97 -13.28 1.99
CA TRP A 70 -6.01 -13.54 0.54
C TRP A 70 -5.90 -15.02 0.21
N TRP A 71 -5.35 -15.83 1.12
CA TRP A 71 -5.15 -17.27 0.91
C TRP A 71 -6.32 -18.13 1.40
N ARG A 72 -7.25 -17.55 2.17
CA ARG A 72 -8.52 -18.16 2.58
C ARG A 72 -9.61 -17.92 1.54
#